data_AF-A0A933HIW7-F1
#
_entry.id   AF-A0A933HIW7-F1
#
_cell.length_a   1.000
_cell.length_b   1.000
_cell.length_c   1.000
_cell.angle_alpha   90.00
_cell.angle_beta   90.00
_cell.angle_gamma   90.00
#
_symmetry.space_group_name_H-M   'P 1'
#
loop_
_entity.id
_entity.type
_entity.pdbx_description
1 polymer ?
#
loop_
_entity_poly.entity_id
_entity_poly.type
_entity_poly.pdbx_seq_one_letter_code
_entity_poly.pdbx_strand_id
1 'polypeptide(L)'
;MLSKQVENDDPLELVGMVLPGEPGELEAMAECFIEEYVRLGWDEMRLMTIFRSPMFLATHRIYRQKGEAWVRELIREMLNKWGITRTNSTDTLEVLAASCPLVAEWSEAQSG
;
A
#
# COMPACT_ATOMS: atom_id res chain seq x y z
N MET A 1 40.73 6.65 10.41
CA MET A 1 39.91 5.52 10.86
C MET A 1 40.81 4.54 11.60
N LEU A 2 40.58 4.30 12.88
CA LEU A 2 41.15 3.14 13.57
C LEU A 2 40.32 1.92 13.16
N SER A 3 40.90 0.96 12.44
CA SER A 3 40.25 -0.33 12.17
C SER A 3 40.60 -1.30 13.29
N LYS A 4 39.61 -1.63 14.14
CA LYS A 4 39.71 -2.81 15.00
C LYS A 4 39.77 -4.04 14.10
N GLN A 5 40.71 -4.95 14.37
CA GLN A 5 40.70 -6.25 13.73
C GLN A 5 39.45 -7.00 14.20
N VAL A 6 38.76 -7.69 13.28
CA VAL A 6 37.64 -8.56 13.63
C VAL A 6 38.22 -9.73 14.42
N GLU A 7 37.91 -9.78 15.72
CA GLU A 7 38.30 -10.84 16.64
C GLU A 7 37.23 -11.95 16.56
N ASN A 8 37.64 -13.23 16.56
CA ASN A 8 36.72 -14.36 16.33
C ASN A 8 35.61 -14.51 17.40
N ASP A 9 35.84 -13.92 18.58
CA ASP A 9 34.92 -13.92 19.72
C ASP A 9 34.49 -12.49 20.10
N ASP A 10 34.38 -11.57 19.13
CA ASP A 10 33.93 -10.21 19.42
C ASP A 10 32.47 -10.25 19.93
N PRO A 11 32.19 -9.91 21.20
CA PRO A 11 30.83 -9.94 21.75
C PRO A 11 29.91 -8.91 21.08
N LEU A 12 30.46 -7.97 20.31
CA LEU A 12 29.72 -6.98 19.53
C LEU A 12 29.58 -7.36 18.05
N GLU A 13 30.01 -8.56 17.63
CA GLU A 13 29.77 -9.07 16.30
C GLU A 13 28.26 -9.25 16.04
N LEU A 14 27.78 -8.71 14.91
CA LEU A 14 26.40 -8.93 14.49
C LEU A 14 26.25 -10.35 13.93
N VAL A 15 25.76 -11.27 14.76
CA VAL A 15 25.40 -12.63 14.35
C VAL A 15 23.91 -12.70 14.03
N GLY A 16 23.58 -12.83 12.74
CA GLY A 16 22.20 -13.05 12.27
C GLY A 16 21.92 -14.51 11.95
N MET A 17 20.78 -15.04 12.38
CA MET A 17 20.28 -16.35 11.95
C MET A 17 18.94 -16.19 11.21
N VAL A 18 18.75 -16.95 10.14
CA VAL A 18 17.46 -17.02 9.45
C VAL A 18 16.62 -18.10 10.13
N LEU A 19 15.50 -17.69 10.71
CA LEU A 19 14.49 -18.64 11.19
C LEU A 19 13.64 -19.12 10.01
N PRO A 20 13.30 -20.42 9.96
CA PRO A 20 12.32 -20.91 8.99
C PRO A 20 10.98 -20.25 9.28
N GLY A 21 10.30 -19.78 8.24
CA GLY A 21 8.94 -19.28 8.36
C GLY A 21 7.93 -20.42 8.39
N GLU A 22 6.75 -20.13 8.91
CA GLU A 22 5.62 -21.06 8.91
C GLU A 22 4.89 -21.04 7.55
N PRO A 23 4.19 -22.14 7.17
CA PRO A 23 3.36 -22.15 5.96
C PRO A 23 2.33 -21.01 5.99
N GLY A 24 2.27 -20.20 4.92
CA GLY A 24 1.34 -19.09 4.80
C GLY A 24 1.82 -17.76 5.41
N GLU A 25 2.95 -17.75 6.12
CA GLU A 25 3.46 -16.52 6.76
C GLU A 25 3.82 -15.43 5.74
N LEU A 26 4.37 -15.83 4.59
CA LEU A 26 4.71 -14.90 3.51
C LEU A 26 3.48 -14.25 2.89
N GLU A 27 2.40 -15.00 2.73
CA GLU A 27 1.11 -14.53 2.23
C GLU A 27 0.48 -13.54 3.23
N ALA A 28 0.41 -13.91 4.51
CA ALA A 28 -0.09 -13.03 5.56
C ALA A 28 0.74 -11.73 5.67
N MET A 29 2.06 -11.83 5.52
CA MET A 29 2.94 -10.67 5.51
C MET A 29 2.69 -9.79 4.27
N ALA A 30 2.49 -10.39 3.09
CA ALA A 30 2.16 -9.65 1.87
C ALA A 30 0.81 -8.91 1.99
N GLU A 31 -0.21 -9.59 2.52
CA GLU A 31 -1.52 -9.00 2.83
C GLU A 31 -1.38 -7.79 3.74
N CYS A 32 -0.64 -7.92 4.84
CA CYS A 32 -0.43 -6.85 5.80
C CYS A 32 0.26 -5.63 5.16
N PHE A 33 1.34 -5.83 4.40
CA PHE A 33 2.02 -4.74 3.71
C PHE A 33 1.10 -4.03 2.72
N ILE A 34 0.36 -4.77 1.90
CA ILE A 34 -0.52 -4.18 0.90
C ILE A 34 -1.65 -3.41 1.58
N GLU A 35 -2.29 -3.99 2.60
CA GLU A 35 -3.38 -3.36 3.34
C GLU A 35 -2.96 -2.00 3.91
N GLU A 36 -1.76 -1.91 4.50
CA GLU A 36 -1.25 -0.67 5.07
C GLU A 36 -1.25 0.47 4.04
N TYR A 37 -0.70 0.23 2.85
CA TYR A 37 -0.62 1.26 1.79
C TYR A 37 -1.96 1.50 1.09
N VAL A 38 -2.80 0.47 0.92
CA VAL A 38 -4.16 0.64 0.39
C VAL A 38 -4.97 1.58 1.29
N ARG A 39 -4.87 1.43 2.62
CA ARG A 39 -5.51 2.32 3.60
C ARG A 39 -4.93 3.74 3.59
N LEU A 40 -3.75 3.95 3.02
CA LEU A 40 -3.19 5.28 2.74
C LEU A 40 -3.63 5.85 1.37
N GLY A 41 -4.49 5.13 0.64
CA GLY A 41 -5.00 5.52 -0.66
C GLY A 41 -4.00 5.31 -1.81
N TRP A 42 -3.08 4.36 -1.67
CA TRP A 42 -2.19 3.98 -2.77
C TRP A 42 -2.93 3.10 -3.79
N ASP A 43 -2.55 3.24 -5.06
CA ASP A 43 -3.08 2.46 -6.18
C ASP A 43 -2.18 1.25 -6.52
N GLU A 44 -2.67 0.38 -7.43
CA GLU A 44 -1.93 -0.81 -7.86
C GLU A 44 -0.55 -0.46 -8.44
N MET A 45 -0.44 0.65 -9.18
CA MET A 45 0.82 1.04 -9.81
C MET A 45 1.88 1.37 -8.77
N ARG A 46 1.55 2.21 -7.78
CA ARG A 46 2.47 2.59 -6.69
C ARG A 46 2.85 1.38 -5.84
N LEU A 47 1.88 0.54 -5.49
CA LEU A 47 2.14 -0.71 -4.76
C LEU A 47 3.11 -1.61 -5.54
N MET A 48 2.94 -1.78 -6.85
CA MET A 48 3.88 -2.59 -7.64
C MET A 48 5.32 -2.06 -7.66
N THR A 49 5.55 -0.75 -7.42
CA THR A 49 6.92 -0.21 -7.36
C THR A 49 7.71 -0.74 -6.17
N ILE A 50 7.09 -0.88 -5.00
CA ILE A 50 7.76 -1.38 -3.79
C ILE A 50 8.00 -2.89 -3.85
N PHE A 51 7.19 -3.65 -4.60
CA PHE A 51 7.44 -5.08 -4.81
C PHE A 51 8.57 -5.33 -5.82
N ARG A 52 8.72 -4.46 -6.84
CA ARG A 52 9.77 -4.62 -7.85
C ARG A 52 11.14 -4.11 -7.42
N SER A 53 11.19 -3.15 -6.49
CA SER A 53 12.44 -2.53 -6.09
C SER A 53 13.23 -3.39 -5.09
N PRO A 54 14.51 -3.72 -5.36
CA PRO A 54 15.34 -4.50 -4.46
C PRO A 54 15.69 -3.77 -3.16
N MET A 55 15.42 -2.46 -3.07
CA MET A 55 15.61 -1.69 -1.84
C MET A 55 14.60 -2.07 -0.75
N PHE A 56 13.44 -2.65 -1.13
CA PHE A 56 12.43 -3.12 -0.20
C PHE A 56 12.53 -4.63 -0.05
N LEU A 57 13.53 -5.07 0.74
CA LEU A 57 13.93 -6.48 0.81
C LEU A 57 12.77 -7.46 1.08
N ALA A 58 11.85 -7.12 1.99
CA ALA A 58 10.73 -7.99 2.34
C ALA A 58 9.72 -8.17 1.19
N THR A 59 9.18 -7.08 0.65
CA THR A 59 8.25 -7.11 -0.48
C THR A 59 8.91 -7.62 -1.76
N HIS A 60 10.18 -7.28 -1.99
CA HIS A 60 10.93 -7.79 -3.13
C HIS A 60 11.17 -9.30 -3.05
N ARG A 61 11.46 -9.82 -1.85
CA ARG A 61 11.56 -11.28 -1.62
C ARG A 61 10.24 -11.96 -1.95
N ILE A 62 9.11 -11.43 -1.48
CA ILE A 62 7.77 -11.96 -1.81
C ILE A 62 7.56 -11.95 -3.32
N TYR A 63 7.84 -10.84 -4.00
CA TYR A 63 7.71 -10.71 -5.45
C TYR A 63 8.53 -11.77 -6.21
N ARG A 64 9.77 -12.01 -5.78
CA ARG A 64 10.65 -13.02 -6.38
C ARG A 64 10.18 -14.45 -6.16
N GLN A 65 9.53 -14.74 -5.03
CA GLN A 65 9.07 -16.08 -4.69
C GLN A 65 7.68 -16.42 -5.25
N LYS A 66 6.76 -15.45 -5.26
CA LYS A 66 5.37 -15.64 -5.70
C LYS A 66 5.12 -15.22 -7.15
N GLY A 67 5.94 -14.32 -7.68
CA GLY A 67 5.82 -13.80 -9.04
C GLY A 67 4.82 -12.65 -9.16
N GLU A 68 4.91 -11.95 -10.29
CA GLU A 68 4.15 -10.72 -10.52
C GLU A 68 2.63 -10.92 -10.56
N ALA A 69 2.16 -11.97 -11.25
CA ALA A 69 0.73 -12.21 -11.41
C ALA A 69 0.03 -12.40 -10.06
N TRP A 70 0.65 -13.17 -9.16
CA TRP A 70 0.14 -13.39 -7.80
C TRP A 70 0.08 -12.09 -7.00
N VAL A 71 1.15 -11.28 -7.03
CA VAL A 71 1.19 -10.00 -6.30
C VAL A 71 0.13 -9.03 -6.81
N ARG A 72 -0.07 -8.94 -8.13
CA ARG A 72 -1.10 -8.08 -8.71
C ARG A 72 -2.50 -8.49 -8.29
N GLU A 73 -2.77 -9.80 -8.29
CA GLU A 73 -4.07 -10.31 -7.86
C GLU A 73 -4.33 -9.94 -6.39
N LEU A 74 -3.35 -10.19 -5.51
CA LEU A 74 -3.46 -9.84 -4.11
C LEU A 74 -3.67 -8.33 -3.89
N ILE A 75 -2.97 -7.49 -4.66
CA ILE A 75 -3.17 -6.03 -4.60
C ILE A 75 -4.61 -5.65 -4.97
N ARG A 76 -5.16 -6.25 -6.02
CA ARG A 76 -6.55 -5.98 -6.44
C ARG A 76 -7.56 -6.45 -5.41
N GLU A 77 -7.35 -7.62 -4.82
CA GLU A 77 -8.18 -8.12 -3.72
C GLU A 77 -8.19 -7.14 -2.55
N MET A 78 -7.02 -6.64 -2.14
CA MET A 78 -6.91 -5.69 -1.04
C MET A 78 -7.47 -4.30 -1.39
N LEU A 79 -7.29 -3.82 -2.62
CA LEU A 79 -7.90 -2.58 -3.10
C LEU A 79 -9.43 -2.68 -3.08
N ASN A 80 -10.00 -3.81 -3.49
CA ASN A 80 -11.44 -4.04 -3.43
C ASN A 80 -11.95 -4.10 -1.98
N LYS A 81 -11.14 -4.64 -1.06
CA LYS A 81 -11.52 -4.80 0.35
C LYS A 81 -11.37 -3.53 1.18
N TRP A 82 -10.32 -2.74 0.93
CA TRP A 82 -9.89 -1.65 1.81
C TRP A 82 -9.65 -0.31 1.09
N GLY A 83 -9.81 -0.27 -0.24
CA GLY A 83 -9.52 0.92 -1.05
C GLY A 83 -10.36 2.13 -0.65
N ILE A 84 -9.73 3.30 -0.68
CA ILE A 84 -10.41 4.58 -0.43
C ILE A 84 -10.98 5.10 -1.75
N THR A 85 -12.30 5.20 -1.84
CA THR A 85 -12.96 5.94 -2.93
C THR A 85 -12.77 7.44 -2.73
N ARG A 86 -11.99 8.08 -3.60
CA ARG A 86 -11.92 9.55 -3.66
C ARG A 86 -13.07 10.06 -4.51
N THR A 87 -14.09 10.65 -3.89
CA THR A 87 -15.08 11.49 -4.58
C THR A 87 -14.48 12.87 -4.81
N ASN A 88 -14.38 13.30 -6.07
CA ASN A 88 -13.99 14.68 -6.39
C ASN A 88 -15.18 15.60 -6.12
N SER A 89 -14.93 16.76 -5.51
CA SER A 89 -15.94 17.74 -5.10
C SER A 89 -16.69 18.42 -6.26
N THR A 90 -16.34 18.15 -7.51
CA THR A 90 -17.09 18.62 -8.68
C THR A 90 -18.39 17.83 -8.89
N ASP A 91 -18.43 16.55 -8.51
CA ASP A 91 -19.65 15.72 -8.60
C ASP A 91 -20.68 16.06 -7.53
N THR A 92 -20.27 16.75 -6.46
CA THR A 92 -21.18 17.03 -5.33
C THR A 92 -22.21 18.09 -5.69
N LEU A 93 -21.93 19.00 -6.62
CA LEU A 93 -22.89 20.03 -7.02
C LEU A 93 -24.03 19.46 -7.88
N GLU A 94 -23.75 18.48 -8.76
CA GLU A 94 -24.82 17.81 -9.53
C GLU A 94 -25.66 16.87 -8.67
N VAL A 95 -25.03 16.09 -7.78
CA VAL A 95 -25.76 15.14 -6.91
C VAL A 95 -26.57 15.87 -5.82
N LEU A 96 -26.06 16.97 -5.24
CA LEU A 96 -26.83 17.79 -4.28
C LEU A 96 -27.95 18.59 -4.97
N ALA A 97 -27.72 19.11 -6.18
CA ALA A 97 -28.77 19.80 -6.94
C ALA A 97 -29.92 18.86 -7.33
N ALA A 98 -29.63 17.59 -7.65
CA ALA A 98 -30.65 16.60 -8.00
C ALA A 98 -31.49 16.11 -6.80
N SER A 99 -31.00 16.27 -5.57
CA SER A 99 -31.63 15.69 -4.37
C SER A 99 -32.16 16.72 -3.36
N CYS A 100 -31.87 18.01 -3.52
CA CYS A 100 -32.23 19.03 -2.54
C CYS A 100 -33.02 20.18 -3.18
N PRO A 101 -34.34 20.29 -2.95
CA PRO A 101 -35.16 21.35 -3.55
C PRO A 101 -34.75 22.76 -3.10
N LEU A 102 -33.97 22.89 -2.02
CA LEU A 102 -33.45 24.16 -1.53
C LEU A 102 -32.29 24.73 -2.34
N VAL A 103 -31.60 23.96 -3.20
CA VAL A 103 -30.43 24.44 -3.97
C VAL A 103 -30.87 25.15 -5.26
N ALA A 104 -32.05 24.81 -5.81
CA ALA A 104 -32.61 25.44 -7.00
C ALA A 104 -32.86 26.95 -6.80
N GLU A 105 -33.30 27.36 -5.60
CA GLU A 105 -33.60 28.77 -5.29
C GLU A 105 -32.35 29.67 -5.24
N TRP A 106 -31.15 29.12 -4.99
CA TRP A 106 -29.91 29.92 -4.93
C TRP A 106 -29.31 30.21 -6.31
N SER A 107 -29.67 29.42 -7.33
CA SER A 107 -29.22 29.61 -8.71
C SER A 107 -29.96 30.77 -9.40
N GLU A 108 -31.26 30.93 -9.12
CA GLU A 108 -32.07 32.04 -9.67
C GLU A 108 -31.75 33.39 -9.01
N ALA A 109 -31.32 33.40 -7.75
CA ALA A 109 -30.98 34.62 -7.02
C ALA A 109 -29.66 35.30 -7.48
N GLN A 110 -28.84 34.63 -8.28
CA GLN A 110 -27.57 35.18 -8.81
C GLN A 110 -27.66 35.68 -10.26
N SER A 111 -28.83 35.57 -10.91
CA SER A 111 -29.06 36.09 -12.27
C SER A 111 -29.82 37.43 -12.30
N GLY A 112 -29.87 38.15 -11.17
CA GLY A 112 -30.42 39.50 -11.04
C GLY A 112 -29.34 40.56 -10.86
#